data_AF-A0A349TFU5-F1
#
_entry.id   AF-A0A349TFU5-F1
#
_cell.length_a   1.000
_cell.length_b   1.000
_cell.length_c   1.000
_cell.angle_alpha   90.00
_cell.angle_beta   90.00
_cell.angle_gamma   90.00
#
_symmetry.space_group_name_H-M   'P 1'
#
loop_
_entity.id
_entity.type
_entity.pdbx_description
1 polymer ?
#
loop_
_entity_poly.entity_id
_entity_poly.type
_entity_poly.pdbx_seq_one_letter_code
_entity_poly.pdbx_strand_id
1 'polypeptide(L)'
;IARPDDADRAAKAGYAIWQAGEDFRREVAEMDPNLPPVGKTRVGLHFGEAVVGNFGGENRIQYTALGDSMNTAARLEAANKALDSSVMASRELAERTTLDWWRPMGKVVLRGRSQPVELMEPTPHIDADQRQAVSEAMELFKTNRADAITLLEELYAQNPNDKALDNLLHRLRNQGVDDAYVLS
;
A
#
# COMPACT_ATOMS: atom_id res chain seq x y z
N ILE A 1 -14.53 -3.06 19.42
CA ILE A 1 -15.69 -3.64 18.71
C ILE A 1 -15.61 -3.16 17.26
N ALA A 2 -15.64 -4.08 16.30
CA ALA A 2 -15.59 -3.76 14.86
C ALA A 2 -16.97 -3.38 14.31
N ARG A 3 -16.99 -2.50 13.30
CA ARG A 3 -18.18 -2.00 12.61
C ARG A 3 -18.11 -2.32 11.11
N PRO A 4 -19.25 -2.45 10.41
CA PRO A 4 -19.28 -2.81 8.99
C PRO A 4 -18.50 -1.85 8.08
N ASP A 5 -18.45 -0.56 8.45
CA ASP A 5 -17.81 0.51 7.68
C ASP A 5 -16.37 0.82 8.14
N ASP A 6 -15.79 0.01 9.03
CA ASP A 6 -14.42 0.26 9.55
C ASP A 6 -13.36 0.25 8.44
N ALA A 7 -13.46 -0.67 7.48
CA ALA A 7 -12.50 -0.76 6.38
C ALA A 7 -12.55 0.48 5.48
N ASP A 8 -13.76 0.94 5.15
CA ASP A 8 -14.02 2.16 4.40
C ASP A 8 -13.46 3.40 5.10
N ARG A 9 -13.75 3.54 6.40
CA ARG A 9 -13.24 4.65 7.21
C ARG A 9 -11.71 4.62 7.31
N ALA A 10 -11.12 3.45 7.54
CA ALA A 10 -9.68 3.29 7.64
C ALA A 10 -8.99 3.65 6.32
N ALA A 11 -9.54 3.20 5.19
CA ALA A 11 -9.00 3.50 3.87
C ALA A 11 -9.08 5.00 3.55
N LYS A 12 -10.24 5.65 3.79
CA LYS A 12 -10.43 7.09 3.64
C LYS A 12 -9.50 7.90 4.54
N ALA A 13 -9.41 7.54 5.82
CA ALA A 13 -8.55 8.22 6.78
C ALA A 13 -7.07 8.06 6.42
N GLY A 14 -6.63 6.85 6.06
CA GLY A 14 -5.26 6.57 5.66
C GLY A 14 -4.84 7.39 4.44
N TYR A 15 -5.69 7.43 3.41
CA TYR A 15 -5.44 8.26 2.23
C TYR A 15 -5.41 9.76 2.56
N ALA A 16 -6.35 10.24 3.39
CA ALA A 16 -6.40 11.64 3.82
C ALA A 16 -5.17 12.07 4.64
N ILE A 17 -4.63 11.19 5.50
CA ILE A 17 -3.39 11.44 6.25
C ILE A 17 -2.21 11.64 5.30
N TRP A 18 -2.08 10.78 4.29
CA TRP A 18 -1.03 10.94 3.28
C TRP A 18 -1.21 12.25 2.50
N GLN A 19 -2.43 12.54 2.04
CA GLN A 19 -2.73 13.75 1.27
C GLN A 19 -2.38 15.03 2.06
N ALA A 20 -2.80 15.11 3.33
CA ALA A 20 -2.46 16.23 4.20
C ALA A 20 -0.93 16.35 4.42
N GLY A 21 -0.22 15.23 4.46
CA GLY A 21 1.24 15.22 4.53
C GLY A 21 1.92 15.77 3.27
N GLU A 22 1.41 15.44 2.08
CA GLU A 22 1.93 16.01 0.82
C GLU A 22 1.60 17.50 0.68
N ASP A 23 0.41 17.92 1.11
CA ASP A 23 0.04 19.34 1.13
C ASP A 23 0.99 20.13 2.05
N PHE A 24 1.23 19.64 3.26
CA PHE A 24 2.21 20.24 4.19
C PHE A 24 3.62 20.27 3.60
N ARG A 25 4.05 19.19 2.94
CA ARG A 25 5.38 19.12 2.30
C ARG A 25 5.54 20.15 1.18
N ARG A 26 4.47 20.39 0.41
CA ARG A 26 4.43 21.42 -0.64
C ARG A 26 4.47 22.82 -0.04
N GLU A 27 3.64 23.10 0.96
CA GLU A 27 3.59 24.39 1.65
C GLU A 27 4.95 24.78 2.25
N VAL A 28 5.63 23.84 2.92
CA VAL A 28 6.96 24.10 3.50
C VAL A 28 8.01 24.35 2.41
N ALA A 29 7.96 23.62 1.29
CA ALA A 29 8.89 23.82 0.18
C ALA A 29 8.70 25.18 -0.52
N GLU A 30 7.48 25.71 -0.54
CA GLU A 30 7.16 27.03 -1.10
C GLU A 30 7.53 28.19 -0.16
N MET A 31 7.59 27.94 1.15
CA MET A 31 7.86 28.96 2.17
C MET A 31 9.30 29.50 2.14
N ASP A 32 10.29 28.60 2.11
CA ASP A 32 11.71 28.96 2.03
C ASP A 32 12.52 27.81 1.40
N PRO A 33 13.15 28.02 0.23
CA PRO A 33 13.98 27.01 -0.43
C PRO A 33 15.18 26.50 0.39
N ASN A 34 15.58 27.22 1.44
CA ASN A 34 16.70 26.83 2.30
C ASN A 34 16.28 25.88 3.44
N LEU A 35 14.99 25.66 3.65
CA LEU A 35 14.52 24.72 4.66
C LEU A 35 14.86 23.28 4.24
N PRO A 36 15.26 22.42 5.20
CA PRO A 36 15.41 21.00 4.94
C PRO A 36 14.11 20.40 4.38
N PRO A 37 14.16 19.58 3.31
CA PRO A 37 12.97 18.95 2.77
C PRO A 37 12.25 18.10 3.81
N VAL A 38 10.95 18.33 3.96
CA VAL A 38 10.10 17.49 4.83
C VAL A 38 9.95 16.11 4.19
N GLY A 39 10.07 15.07 5.02
CA GLY A 39 9.91 13.68 4.57
C GLY A 39 8.48 13.38 4.12
N LYS A 40 8.34 12.38 3.25
CA LYS A 40 7.04 11.86 2.81
C LYS A 40 6.39 11.01 3.92
N THR A 41 5.12 11.29 4.21
CA THR A 41 4.25 10.46 5.07
C THR A 41 3.91 9.16 4.35
N ARG A 42 4.00 8.02 5.05
CA ARG A 42 3.62 6.70 4.55
C ARG A 42 2.52 6.10 5.42
N VAL A 43 1.67 5.29 4.81
CA VAL A 43 0.54 4.65 5.48
C VAL A 43 0.45 3.19 5.07
N GLY A 44 0.37 2.30 6.07
CA GLY A 44 0.11 0.89 5.91
C GLY A 44 -1.26 0.52 6.48
N LEU A 45 -2.09 -0.15 5.68
CA LEU A 45 -3.45 -0.54 6.04
C LEU A 45 -3.58 -2.05 5.98
N HIS A 46 -4.13 -2.67 7.02
CA HIS A 46 -4.39 -4.11 7.03
C HIS A 46 -5.64 -4.41 7.85
N PHE A 47 -6.35 -5.47 7.46
CA PHE A 47 -7.49 -5.99 8.19
C PHE A 47 -7.22 -7.44 8.61
N GLY A 48 -7.39 -7.73 9.89
CA GLY A 48 -7.31 -9.08 10.42
C GLY A 48 -7.56 -9.14 11.92
N GLU A 49 -7.36 -10.31 12.51
CA GLU A 49 -7.66 -10.54 13.91
C GLU A 49 -6.65 -9.85 14.85
N ALA A 50 -7.19 -9.21 15.89
CA ALA A 50 -6.41 -8.62 16.96
C ALA A 50 -7.16 -8.74 18.29
N VAL A 51 -6.41 -8.95 19.37
CA VAL A 51 -6.94 -8.94 20.72
C VAL A 51 -6.85 -7.51 21.25
N VAL A 52 -7.99 -6.92 21.59
CA VAL A 52 -8.05 -5.56 22.13
C VAL A 52 -8.31 -5.64 23.64
N GLY A 53 -7.53 -4.91 24.42
CA GLY A 53 -7.69 -4.92 25.87
C GLY A 53 -6.70 -4.02 26.59
N ASN A 54 -6.79 -4.09 27.91
CA ASN A 54 -5.86 -3.44 28.83
C ASN A 54 -4.60 -4.31 28.98
N PHE A 55 -3.48 -3.83 28.48
CA PHE A 55 -2.19 -4.53 28.54
C PHE A 55 -1.16 -3.71 29.32
N GLY A 56 -0.41 -4.37 30.20
CA GLY A 56 0.66 -3.77 31.01
C GLY A 56 0.69 -4.26 32.45
N GLY A 57 1.72 -3.85 33.20
CA GLY A 57 1.86 -4.17 34.63
C GLY A 57 1.11 -3.18 35.53
N GLU A 58 1.10 -3.45 36.84
CA GLU A 58 0.34 -2.69 37.86
C GLU A 58 0.46 -1.16 37.75
N ASN A 59 1.61 -0.64 37.30
CA ASN A 59 1.89 0.80 37.23
C ASN A 59 1.69 1.44 35.84
N ARG A 60 1.41 0.67 34.78
CA ARG A 60 1.19 1.23 33.44
C ARG A 60 0.35 0.29 32.59
N ILE A 61 -0.96 0.52 32.57
CA ILE A 61 -1.92 -0.19 31.71
C ILE A 61 -2.23 0.70 30.51
N GLN A 62 -2.10 0.15 29.30
CA GLN A 62 -2.54 0.80 28.07
C GLN A 62 -3.65 -0.02 27.43
N TYR A 63 -4.71 0.66 27.03
CA TYR A 63 -5.72 0.05 26.17
C TYR A 63 -5.17 0.01 24.75
N THR A 64 -4.81 -1.17 24.25
CA THR A 64 -4.19 -1.35 22.94
C THR A 64 -4.69 -2.63 22.27
N ALA A 65 -4.36 -2.80 21.00
CA ALA A 65 -4.59 -4.03 20.26
C ALA A 65 -3.27 -4.81 20.12
N LEU A 66 -3.33 -6.12 20.28
CA LEU A 66 -2.19 -7.03 20.11
C LEU A 66 -2.54 -8.10 19.08
N GLY A 67 -1.67 -8.31 18.09
CA GLY A 67 -1.86 -9.34 17.07
C GLY A 67 -0.98 -9.14 15.84
N ASP A 68 -0.90 -10.18 15.01
CA ASP A 68 -0.18 -10.14 13.74
C ASP A 68 -0.69 -9.03 12.82
N SER A 69 -1.98 -8.68 12.92
CA SER A 69 -2.57 -7.63 12.10
C SER A 69 -2.00 -6.24 12.37
N MET A 70 -1.68 -5.89 13.62
CA MET A 70 -1.04 -4.59 13.94
C MET A 70 0.39 -4.56 13.38
N ASN A 71 1.14 -5.65 13.55
CA ASN A 71 2.50 -5.77 13.01
C ASN A 71 2.49 -5.72 11.48
N THR A 72 1.50 -6.32 10.84
CA THR A 72 1.36 -6.32 9.37
C THR A 72 1.06 -4.92 8.84
N ALA A 73 0.16 -4.17 9.47
CA ALA A 73 -0.08 -2.76 9.11
C ALA A 73 1.20 -1.92 9.22
N ALA A 74 1.95 -2.04 10.33
CA ALA A 74 3.20 -1.31 10.53
C ALA A 74 4.29 -1.72 9.50
N ARG A 75 4.37 -3.00 9.16
CA ARG A 75 5.30 -3.48 8.12
C ARG A 75 4.92 -2.99 6.73
N LEU A 76 3.63 -2.87 6.41
CA LEU A 76 3.17 -2.27 5.17
C LEU A 76 3.53 -0.79 5.09
N GLU A 77 3.39 -0.05 6.19
CA GLU A 77 3.84 1.35 6.27
C GLU A 77 5.32 1.47 5.90
N ALA A 78 6.17 0.67 6.55
CA ALA A 78 7.60 0.65 6.25
C ALA A 78 7.92 0.21 4.82
N ALA A 79 7.19 -0.78 4.29
CA ALA A 79 7.38 -1.34 2.96
C ALA A 79 7.18 -0.31 1.84
N ASN A 80 6.31 0.69 2.03
CA ASN A 80 6.09 1.77 1.06
C ASN A 80 7.40 2.42 0.60
N LYS A 81 8.41 2.51 1.47
CA LYS A 81 9.73 3.08 1.10
C LYS A 81 10.44 2.27 0.01
N ALA A 82 10.44 0.95 0.12
CA ALA A 82 11.11 0.06 -0.85
C ALA A 82 10.27 -0.15 -2.12
N LEU A 83 8.96 0.11 -2.02
CA LEU A 83 7.99 -0.04 -3.11
C LEU A 83 7.71 1.29 -3.84
N ASP A 84 8.46 2.35 -3.53
CA ASP A 84 8.28 3.71 -4.06
C ASP A 84 6.84 4.25 -4.02
N SER A 85 6.07 3.76 -3.04
CA SER A 85 4.67 4.11 -2.80
C SER A 85 4.51 4.94 -1.54
N SER A 86 3.28 5.38 -1.28
CA SER A 86 2.97 6.20 -0.10
C SER A 86 1.87 5.59 0.76
N VAL A 87 0.88 4.93 0.15
CA VAL A 87 -0.18 4.23 0.86
C VAL A 87 -0.29 2.81 0.30
N MET A 88 -0.18 1.81 1.16
CA MET A 88 -0.34 0.41 0.78
C MET A 88 -1.31 -0.26 1.73
N ALA A 89 -2.25 -1.00 1.16
CA ALA A 89 -3.19 -1.85 1.87
C ALA A 89 -2.91 -3.32 1.56
N SER A 90 -3.27 -4.20 2.48
CA SER A 90 -3.41 -5.61 2.16
C SER A 90 -4.71 -5.86 1.38
N ARG A 91 -4.74 -6.92 0.56
CA ARG A 91 -5.95 -7.37 -0.15
C ARG A 91 -7.13 -7.59 0.81
N GLU A 92 -6.89 -8.14 1.99
CA GLU A 92 -7.93 -8.40 3.00
C GLU A 92 -8.64 -7.12 3.46
N LEU A 93 -7.92 -5.98 3.49
CA LEU A 93 -8.54 -4.69 3.78
C LEU A 93 -9.31 -4.17 2.56
N ALA A 94 -8.71 -4.21 1.37
CA ALA A 94 -9.32 -3.68 0.15
C ALA A 94 -10.65 -4.39 -0.18
N GLU A 95 -10.71 -5.72 -0.07
CA GLU A 95 -11.90 -6.54 -0.34
C GLU A 95 -13.05 -6.32 0.66
N ARG A 96 -12.75 -5.70 1.81
CA ARG A 96 -13.75 -5.31 2.82
C ARG A 96 -14.24 -3.88 2.64
N THR A 97 -13.66 -3.13 1.72
CA THR A 97 -14.15 -1.79 1.37
C THR A 97 -15.17 -1.85 0.25
N THR A 98 -16.01 -0.83 0.19
CA THR A 98 -16.92 -0.55 -0.93
C THR A 98 -16.29 0.37 -1.98
N LEU A 99 -15.00 0.69 -1.82
CA LEU A 99 -14.29 1.67 -2.63
C LEU A 99 -13.68 1.00 -3.87
N ASP A 100 -13.89 1.60 -5.03
CA ASP A 100 -13.43 1.13 -6.35
C ASP A 100 -12.12 1.80 -6.80
N TRP A 101 -11.39 2.37 -5.84
CA TRP A 101 -10.18 3.16 -6.06
C TRP A 101 -8.88 2.36 -5.98
N TRP A 102 -8.94 1.03 -5.89
CA TRP A 102 -7.77 0.18 -5.66
C TRP A 102 -7.15 -0.32 -6.96
N ARG A 103 -5.83 -0.45 -6.98
CA ARG A 103 -5.09 -1.23 -7.98
C ARG A 103 -4.20 -2.29 -7.32
N PRO A 104 -4.02 -3.47 -7.93
CA PRO A 104 -3.15 -4.51 -7.38
C PRO A 104 -1.67 -4.21 -7.61
N MET A 105 -0.84 -4.50 -6.62
CA MET A 105 0.60 -4.16 -6.60
C MET A 105 1.50 -5.38 -6.33
N GLY A 106 1.01 -6.58 -6.68
CA GLY A 106 1.72 -7.85 -6.55
C GLY A 106 1.80 -8.38 -5.12
N LYS A 107 2.57 -9.46 -4.93
CA LYS A 107 2.77 -10.12 -3.63
C LYS A 107 4.15 -9.79 -3.07
N VAL A 108 4.22 -9.54 -1.76
CA VAL A 108 5.49 -9.29 -1.08
C VAL A 108 5.58 -10.10 0.22
N VAL A 109 6.77 -10.59 0.55
CA VAL A 109 7.09 -11.11 1.87
C VAL A 109 7.60 -9.93 2.70
N LEU A 110 6.81 -9.53 3.68
CA LEU A 110 7.18 -8.47 4.62
C LEU A 110 8.28 -8.97 5.56
N ARG A 111 9.18 -8.08 5.97
CA ARG A 111 10.26 -8.41 6.92
C ARG A 111 9.69 -9.06 8.19
N GLY A 112 10.18 -10.26 8.50
CA GLY A 112 9.76 -11.02 9.69
C GLY A 112 8.39 -11.69 9.58
N ARG A 113 7.89 -11.89 8.35
CA ARG A 113 6.69 -12.71 8.04
C ARG A 113 7.08 -13.79 7.03
N SER A 114 6.55 -15.00 7.18
CA SER A 114 6.78 -16.11 6.23
C SER A 114 5.76 -16.15 5.10
N GLN A 115 4.52 -15.73 5.39
CA GLN A 115 3.45 -15.70 4.40
C GLN A 115 3.47 -14.39 3.60
N PRO A 116 3.44 -14.45 2.26
CA PRO A 116 3.27 -13.27 1.42
C PRO A 116 1.99 -12.51 1.72
N VAL A 117 2.02 -11.20 1.49
CA VAL A 117 0.85 -10.32 1.53
C VAL A 117 0.60 -9.79 0.12
N GLU A 118 -0.64 -9.89 -0.34
CA GLU A 118 -1.06 -9.27 -1.59
C GLU A 118 -1.31 -7.78 -1.35
N LEU A 119 -0.67 -6.94 -2.16
CA LEU A 119 -0.70 -5.49 -2.00
C LEU A 119 -1.76 -4.86 -2.90
N MET A 120 -2.45 -3.87 -2.34
CA MET A 120 -3.38 -3.00 -3.02
C MET A 120 -3.01 -1.55 -2.74
N GLU A 121 -2.95 -0.71 -3.77
CA GLU A 121 -2.71 0.73 -3.61
C GLU A 121 -3.99 1.52 -3.88
N PRO A 122 -4.38 2.48 -3.02
CA PRO A 122 -5.49 3.37 -3.29
C PRO A 122 -5.04 4.49 -4.24
N THR A 123 -5.66 4.57 -5.41
CA THR A 123 -5.38 5.55 -6.46
C THR A 123 -6.67 6.19 -6.99
N PRO A 124 -7.43 6.92 -6.16
CA PRO A 124 -8.67 7.58 -6.61
C PRO A 124 -8.47 8.67 -7.66
N HIS A 125 -7.24 9.14 -7.82
CA HIS A 125 -6.85 10.13 -8.83
C HIS A 125 -6.49 9.51 -10.19
N ILE A 126 -6.39 8.18 -10.27
CA ILE A 126 -6.18 7.45 -11.53
C ILE A 126 -7.55 7.12 -12.13
N ASP A 127 -7.67 7.00 -13.46
CA ASP A 127 -8.95 6.62 -14.06
C ASP A 127 -9.31 5.16 -13.75
N ALA A 128 -10.61 4.86 -13.65
CA ALA A 128 -11.09 3.51 -13.34
C ALA A 128 -10.60 2.49 -14.38
N ASP A 129 -10.62 2.85 -15.67
CA ASP A 129 -10.14 2.01 -16.76
C ASP A 129 -8.65 1.71 -16.64
N GLN A 130 -7.84 2.69 -16.20
CA GLN A 130 -6.41 2.47 -15.96
C GLN A 130 -6.17 1.54 -14.76
N ARG A 131 -6.94 1.69 -13.66
CA ARG A 131 -6.88 0.75 -12.53
C ARG A 131 -7.29 -0.67 -12.93
N GLN A 132 -8.31 -0.78 -13.76
CA GLN A 132 -8.78 -2.05 -14.30
C GLN A 132 -7.73 -2.69 -15.21
N ALA A 133 -7.08 -1.91 -16.08
CA ALA A 133 -6.00 -2.40 -16.93
C ALA A 133 -4.79 -2.91 -16.13
N VAL A 134 -4.44 -2.28 -14.99
CA VAL A 134 -3.43 -2.85 -14.06
C VAL A 134 -3.89 -4.19 -13.51
N SER A 135 -5.17 -4.33 -13.17
CA SER A 135 -5.73 -5.58 -12.67
C SER A 135 -5.70 -6.69 -13.72
N GLU A 136 -6.04 -6.37 -14.96
CA GLU A 136 -5.95 -7.27 -16.10
C GLU A 136 -4.52 -7.69 -16.39
N ALA A 137 -3.56 -6.75 -16.33
CA ALA A 137 -2.15 -7.08 -16.48
C ALA A 137 -1.66 -8.05 -15.39
N MET A 138 -2.10 -7.87 -14.14
CA MET A 138 -1.73 -8.78 -13.05
C MET A 138 -2.34 -10.17 -13.19
N GLU A 139 -3.55 -10.30 -13.75
CA GLU A 139 -4.13 -11.61 -14.10
C GLU A 139 -3.42 -12.23 -15.30
N LEU A 140 -3.11 -11.44 -16.32
CA LEU A 140 -2.38 -11.87 -17.51
C LEU A 140 -0.97 -12.33 -17.15
N PHE A 141 -0.31 -11.71 -16.17
CA PHE A 141 1.03 -12.10 -15.73
C PHE A 141 1.11 -13.57 -15.28
N LYS A 142 -0.02 -14.14 -14.81
CA LYS A 142 -0.12 -15.55 -14.40
C LYS A 142 0.00 -16.53 -15.56
N THR A 143 -0.34 -16.11 -16.78
CA THR A 143 -0.44 -16.98 -17.96
C THR A 143 0.47 -16.54 -19.11
N ASN A 144 0.66 -15.22 -19.28
CA ASN A 144 1.54 -14.61 -20.26
C ASN A 144 2.25 -13.39 -19.67
N ARG A 145 3.48 -13.63 -19.18
CA ARG A 145 4.37 -12.59 -18.64
C ARG A 145 4.67 -11.48 -19.64
N ALA A 146 4.94 -11.82 -20.90
CA ALA A 146 5.41 -10.84 -21.89
C ALA A 146 4.34 -9.78 -22.13
N ASP A 147 3.12 -10.22 -22.45
CA ASP A 147 2.00 -9.32 -22.72
C ASP A 147 1.61 -8.51 -21.47
N ALA A 148 1.68 -9.11 -20.28
CA ALA A 148 1.44 -8.40 -19.02
C ALA A 148 2.44 -7.27 -18.78
N ILE A 149 3.74 -7.50 -19.05
CA ILE A 149 4.77 -6.47 -18.94
C ILE A 149 4.52 -5.38 -19.99
N THR A 150 4.22 -5.74 -21.24
CA THR A 150 3.91 -4.76 -22.30
C THR A 150 2.73 -3.87 -21.92
N LEU A 151 1.64 -4.44 -21.40
CA LEU A 151 0.47 -3.67 -20.96
C LEU A 151 0.82 -2.70 -19.81
N LEU A 152 1.61 -3.14 -18.82
CA LEU A 152 2.06 -2.26 -17.74
C LEU A 152 3.01 -1.16 -18.21
N GLU A 153 3.87 -1.43 -19.20
CA GLU A 153 4.75 -0.43 -19.83
C GLU A 153 3.94 0.65 -20.56
N GLU A 154 2.88 0.25 -21.27
CA GLU A 154 1.95 1.18 -21.94
C GLU A 154 1.22 2.06 -20.92
N LEU A 155 0.76 1.49 -19.80
CA LEU A 155 0.13 2.24 -18.72
C LEU A 155 1.11 3.22 -18.05
N TYR A 156 2.35 2.80 -17.82
CA TYR A 156 3.39 3.67 -17.28
C TYR A 156 3.76 4.81 -18.25
N ALA A 157 3.81 4.54 -19.56
CA ALA A 157 4.08 5.57 -20.56
C ALA A 157 3.01 6.69 -20.57
N GLN A 158 1.76 6.37 -20.20
CA GLN A 158 0.69 7.36 -20.03
C GLN A 158 0.86 8.19 -18.74
N ASN A 159 1.52 7.64 -17.72
CA ASN A 159 1.75 8.29 -16.43
C ASN A 159 3.22 8.13 -15.94
N PRO A 160 4.21 8.78 -16.58
CA PRO A 160 5.64 8.52 -16.30
C PRO A 160 6.14 8.92 -14.90
N ASN A 161 5.31 9.59 -14.11
CA ASN A 161 5.63 9.97 -12.73
C ASN A 161 5.17 8.94 -11.69
N ASP A 162 4.52 7.85 -12.14
CA ASP A 162 4.02 6.79 -11.27
C ASP A 162 5.12 5.83 -10.84
N LYS A 163 5.86 6.25 -9.81
CA LYS A 163 7.00 5.48 -9.28
C LYS A 163 6.61 4.12 -8.71
N ALA A 164 5.40 4.00 -8.17
CA ALA A 164 4.92 2.73 -7.63
C ALA A 164 4.66 1.72 -8.74
N LEU A 165 4.10 2.17 -9.88
CA LEU A 165 3.93 1.35 -11.07
C LEU A 165 5.28 0.97 -11.72
N ASP A 166 6.22 1.90 -11.82
CA ASP A 166 7.59 1.61 -12.27
C ASP A 166 8.28 0.55 -11.39
N ASN A 167 8.13 0.68 -10.07
CA ASN A 167 8.64 -0.30 -9.11
C ASN A 167 7.97 -1.68 -9.29
N LEU A 168 6.66 -1.73 -9.52
CA LEU A 168 5.95 -2.98 -9.84
C LEU A 168 6.50 -3.61 -11.12
N LEU A 169 6.64 -2.84 -12.20
CA LEU A 169 7.24 -3.29 -13.46
C LEU A 169 8.64 -3.88 -13.25
N HIS A 170 9.49 -3.18 -12.50
CA HIS A 170 10.83 -3.66 -12.16
C HIS A 170 10.78 -4.99 -11.39
N ARG A 171 9.87 -5.14 -10.42
CA ARG A 171 9.68 -6.38 -9.65
C ARG A 171 9.23 -7.53 -10.55
N LEU A 172 8.20 -7.31 -11.38
CA LEU A 172 7.65 -8.33 -12.27
C LEU A 172 8.64 -8.78 -13.35
N ARG A 173 9.52 -7.89 -13.83
CA ARG A 173 10.63 -8.24 -14.75
C ARG A 173 11.68 -9.15 -14.12
N ASN A 174 11.77 -9.20 -12.79
CA ASN A 174 12.84 -9.91 -12.06
C ASN A 174 12.34 -11.07 -11.16
N GLN A 175 11.03 -11.32 -11.07
CA GLN A 175 10.43 -12.39 -10.26
C GLN A 175 9.81 -13.49 -11.11
N GLY A 176 9.76 -14.74 -10.63
CA GLY A 176 8.89 -15.79 -11.17
C GLY A 176 7.40 -15.50 -10.91
N VAL A 177 6.52 -16.21 -11.62
CA VAL A 177 5.06 -15.97 -11.60
C VAL A 177 4.44 -16.14 -10.20
N ASP A 178 4.96 -17.07 -9.40
CA ASP A 178 4.50 -17.36 -8.04
C ASP A 178 5.42 -16.77 -6.95
N ASP A 179 6.48 -16.06 -7.35
CA ASP A 179 7.47 -15.55 -6.42
C ASP A 179 6.94 -14.29 -5.73
N ALA A 180 6.91 -14.32 -4.40
CA ALA A 180 6.67 -13.11 -3.63
C ALA A 180 7.98 -12.33 -3.49
N TYR A 181 7.93 -11.01 -3.71
CA TYR A 181 9.10 -10.16 -3.52
C TYR A 181 9.51 -10.11 -2.05
N VAL A 182 10.74 -10.51 -1.72
CA VAL A 182 11.24 -10.46 -0.34
C VAL A 182 11.78 -9.06 -0.04
N LEU A 183 11.15 -8.37 0.91
CA LEU A 183 11.67 -7.11 1.43
C LEU A 183 12.71 -7.40 2.52
N SER A 184 13.97 -7.06 2.25
CA SER A 184 15.09 -7.17 3.20
C SER A 184 15.21 -5.98 4.15
#